data_AF-T1KQQ1-F1
#
_entry.id   AF-T1KQQ1-F1
#
_cell.length_a   1.000
_cell.length_b   1.000
_cell.length_c   1.000
_cell.angle_alpha   90.00
_cell.angle_beta   90.00
_cell.angle_gamma   90.00
#
_symmetry.space_group_name_H-M   'P 1'
#
loop_
_entity.id
_entity.type
_entity.pdbx_description
1 polymer ?
#
loop_
_entity_poly.entity_id
_entity_poly.type
_entity_poly.pdbx_seq_one_letter_code
_entity_poly.pdbx_strand_id
1 'polypeptide(L)'
;MAKKKMKKLRKLNLVFDEEERRDYLTGFSKRKQERKLKAKEKIEKQMRELRIKLRKQKREKLKSAYINQQGDPDIEAMLPKEDIKTYDLPEQVVTISPMDPAEIGGSLNLFMGYNKFEALPDDDPGEVLLPGSLVKYYNIWSSVVLRKAVEVEGYKDPKFI
;
A
#
# COMPACT_ATOMS: atom_id res chain seq x y z
N MET A 1 16.37 -42.88 -62.98
CA MET A 1 16.35 -42.74 -61.51
C MET A 1 14.91 -42.74 -61.02
N ALA A 2 14.50 -43.71 -60.18
CA ALA A 2 13.11 -43.86 -59.76
C ALA A 2 12.77 -42.90 -58.60
N LYS A 3 11.69 -42.11 -58.75
CA LYS A 3 11.21 -41.18 -57.70
C LYS A 3 10.59 -41.99 -56.55
N LYS A 4 11.18 -41.92 -55.36
CA LYS A 4 10.67 -42.56 -54.13
C LYS A 4 9.29 -41.99 -53.78
N LYS A 5 8.24 -42.80 -53.93
CA LYS A 5 6.87 -42.41 -53.54
C LYS A 5 6.81 -42.23 -52.02
N MET A 6 6.57 -41.01 -51.55
CA MET A 6 6.35 -40.73 -50.14
C MET A 6 5.04 -41.38 -49.68
N LYS A 7 5.10 -42.20 -48.63
CA LYS A 7 3.92 -42.84 -48.04
C LYS A 7 3.02 -41.74 -47.46
N LYS A 8 1.77 -41.64 -47.92
CA LYS A 8 0.78 -40.70 -47.37
C LYS A 8 0.64 -40.97 -45.87
N LEU A 9 0.85 -39.95 -45.04
CA LEU A 9 0.64 -40.04 -43.59
C LEU A 9 -0.80 -40.47 -43.33
N ARG A 10 -0.98 -41.43 -42.41
CA ARG A 10 -2.30 -41.86 -41.97
C ARG A 10 -3.01 -40.71 -41.26
N LYS A 11 -4.34 -40.65 -41.38
CA LYS A 11 -5.16 -39.65 -40.70
C LYS A 11 -4.98 -39.80 -39.19
N LEU A 12 -4.59 -38.73 -38.52
CA LEU A 12 -4.50 -38.66 -37.06
C LEU A 12 -5.87 -38.31 -36.51
N ASN A 13 -6.43 -39.18 -35.66
CA ASN A 13 -7.67 -38.90 -34.96
C ASN A 13 -7.31 -38.20 -33.64
N LEU A 14 -7.68 -36.93 -33.55
CA LEU A 14 -7.57 -36.16 -32.31
C LEU A 14 -8.84 -36.43 -31.50
N VAL A 15 -8.73 -37.29 -30.49
CA VAL A 15 -9.82 -37.55 -29.55
C VAL A 15 -9.49 -36.83 -28.26
N PHE A 16 -10.41 -36.01 -27.78
CA PHE A 16 -10.27 -35.37 -26.48
C PHE A 16 -10.57 -36.38 -25.39
N ASP A 17 -9.80 -36.33 -24.32
CA ASP A 17 -10.19 -36.99 -23.09
C ASP A 17 -11.50 -36.37 -22.59
N GLU A 18 -12.49 -37.21 -22.33
CA GLU A 18 -13.81 -36.74 -21.91
C GLU A 18 -13.76 -36.09 -20.54
N GLU A 19 -12.88 -36.55 -19.66
CA GLU A 19 -12.74 -36.01 -18.30
C GLU A 19 -12.15 -34.60 -18.35
N GLU A 20 -11.05 -34.42 -19.07
CA GLU A 20 -10.45 -33.10 -19.29
C GLU A 20 -11.41 -32.15 -20.00
N ARG A 21 -12.21 -32.65 -20.94
CA ARG A 21 -13.25 -31.85 -21.60
C ARG A 21 -14.32 -31.40 -20.61
N ARG A 22 -14.78 -32.28 -19.72
CA ARG A 22 -15.79 -31.93 -18.69
C ARG A 22 -15.23 -30.91 -17.70
N ASP A 23 -14.01 -31.08 -17.24
CA ASP A 23 -13.33 -30.12 -16.37
C ASP A 23 -13.08 -28.79 -17.08
N TYR A 24 -12.73 -28.82 -18.37
CA TYR A 24 -12.57 -27.61 -19.15
C TYR A 24 -13.90 -26.87 -19.29
N LEU A 25 -15.00 -27.56 -19.60
CA LEU A 25 -16.31 -26.94 -19.80
C LEU A 25 -16.98 -26.49 -18.49
N THR A 26 -16.76 -27.18 -17.37
CA THR A 26 -17.42 -26.83 -16.10
C THR A 26 -16.50 -26.04 -15.15
N GLY A 27 -15.19 -26.11 -15.33
CA GLY A 27 -14.17 -25.51 -14.48
C GLY A 27 -14.01 -23.99 -14.56
N PHE A 28 -14.96 -23.25 -15.14
CA PHE A 28 -14.90 -21.79 -15.22
C PHE A 28 -14.80 -21.11 -13.85
N SER A 29 -15.52 -21.62 -12.84
CA SER A 29 -15.45 -21.12 -11.47
C SER A 29 -14.06 -21.34 -10.86
N LYS A 30 -13.50 -22.56 -11.03
CA LYS A 30 -12.13 -22.90 -10.62
C LYS A 30 -11.12 -21.93 -11.25
N ARG A 31 -11.16 -21.74 -12.58
CA ARG A 31 -10.29 -20.79 -13.29
C ARG A 31 -10.50 -19.33 -12.85
N LYS A 32 -11.72 -18.92 -12.51
CA LYS A 32 -12.00 -17.57 -11.99
C LYS A 32 -11.35 -17.39 -10.62
N GLN A 33 -11.43 -18.38 -9.74
CA GLN A 33 -10.78 -18.37 -8.43
C GLN A 33 -9.26 -18.37 -8.56
N GLU A 34 -8.69 -19.24 -9.39
CA GLU A 34 -7.26 -19.28 -9.67
C GLU A 34 -6.74 -17.93 -10.18
N ARG A 35 -7.45 -17.29 -11.12
CA ARG A 35 -7.08 -15.95 -11.60
C ARG A 35 -7.09 -14.92 -10.48
N LYS A 36 -8.08 -14.95 -9.59
CA LYS A 36 -8.13 -14.06 -8.42
C LYS A 36 -6.98 -14.32 -7.45
N LEU A 37 -6.65 -15.58 -7.16
CA LEU A 37 -5.54 -15.95 -6.29
C LEU A 37 -4.20 -15.50 -6.88
N LYS A 38 -3.95 -15.79 -8.17
CA LYS A 38 -2.75 -15.33 -8.88
C LYS A 38 -2.61 -13.80 -8.86
N ALA A 39 -3.71 -13.06 -8.99
CA ALA A 39 -3.68 -11.61 -8.90
C ALA A 39 -3.30 -11.13 -7.48
N LYS A 40 -3.90 -11.73 -6.43
CA LYS A 40 -3.57 -11.42 -5.03
C LYS A 40 -2.10 -11.72 -4.71
N GLU A 41 -1.60 -12.88 -5.11
CA GLU A 41 -0.19 -13.25 -4.89
C GLU A 41 0.78 -12.31 -5.60
N LYS A 42 0.46 -11.87 -6.83
CA LYS A 42 1.28 -10.88 -7.55
C LYS A 42 1.35 -9.55 -6.81
N ILE A 43 0.21 -9.06 -6.32
CA ILE A 43 0.15 -7.81 -5.54
C ILE A 43 0.96 -7.98 -4.24
N GLU A 44 0.81 -9.09 -3.53
CA GLU A 44 1.54 -9.32 -2.28
C GLU A 44 3.06 -9.37 -2.50
N LYS A 45 3.53 -10.04 -3.56
CA LYS A 45 4.95 -10.06 -3.95
C LYS A 45 5.48 -8.66 -4.23
N GLN A 46 4.75 -7.87 -5.02
CA GLN A 46 5.13 -6.49 -5.31
C GLN A 46 5.22 -5.64 -4.03
N MET A 47 4.24 -5.75 -3.12
CA MET A 47 4.25 -5.04 -1.85
C MET A 47 5.45 -5.43 -0.97
N ARG A 48 5.80 -6.72 -0.96
CA ARG A 48 6.97 -7.21 -0.21
C ARG A 48 8.28 -6.66 -0.78
N GLU A 49 8.43 -6.67 -2.09
CA GLU A 49 9.60 -6.10 -2.79
C GLU A 49 9.74 -4.60 -2.54
N LEU A 50 8.65 -3.85 -2.60
CA LEU A 50 8.64 -2.41 -2.32
C LEU A 50 9.03 -2.12 -0.86
N ARG A 51 8.54 -2.90 0.12
CA ARG A 51 8.96 -2.75 1.52
C ARG A 51 10.45 -2.99 1.72
N ILE A 52 10.99 -4.02 1.06
CA ILE A 52 12.43 -4.33 1.14
C ILE A 52 13.25 -3.19 0.53
N LYS A 53 12.88 -2.71 -0.66
CA LYS A 53 13.53 -1.57 -1.31
C LYS A 53 13.48 -0.32 -0.43
N LEU A 54 12.33 -0.01 0.15
CA LEU A 54 12.17 1.14 1.05
C LEU A 54 13.06 1.03 2.30
N ARG A 55 13.12 -0.15 2.92
CA ARG A 55 14.00 -0.40 4.07
C ARG A 55 15.47 -0.23 3.72
N LYS A 56 15.88 -0.73 2.53
CA LYS A 56 17.25 -0.57 2.02
C LYS A 56 17.58 0.91 1.78
N GLN A 57 16.71 1.63 1.07
CA GLN A 57 16.87 3.06 0.81
C GLN A 57 16.94 3.88 2.10
N LYS A 58 16.08 3.59 3.09
CA LYS A 58 16.14 4.24 4.41
C LYS A 58 17.49 4.01 5.09
N ARG A 59 17.99 2.78 5.08
CA ARG A 59 19.30 2.45 5.66
C ARG A 59 20.44 3.17 4.94
N GLU A 60 20.41 3.23 3.61
CA GLU A 60 21.42 3.92 2.81
C GLU A 60 21.39 5.43 3.08
N LYS A 61 20.20 6.05 3.14
CA LYS A 61 20.04 7.47 3.50
C LYS A 61 20.59 7.78 4.89
N LEU A 62 20.32 6.92 5.88
CA LEU A 62 20.87 7.10 7.23
C LEU A 62 22.39 6.97 7.25
N LYS A 63 22.95 6.01 6.50
CA LYS A 63 24.40 5.86 6.37
C LYS A 63 25.05 7.08 5.70
N SER A 64 24.49 7.58 4.60
CA SER A 64 25.02 8.77 3.94
C SER A 64 24.88 10.01 4.82
N ALA A 65 23.76 10.16 5.54
CA ALA A 65 23.59 11.27 6.48
C ALA A 65 24.61 11.20 7.61
N TYR A 66 24.86 10.01 8.19
CA TYR A 66 25.87 9.81 9.22
C TYR A 66 27.28 10.15 8.72
N ILE A 67 27.65 9.69 7.52
CA ILE A 67 28.96 9.99 6.92
C ILE A 67 29.12 11.50 6.67
N ASN A 68 28.08 12.16 6.16
CA ASN A 68 28.10 13.60 5.94
C ASN A 68 28.13 14.41 7.25
N GLN A 69 27.52 13.88 8.32
CA GLN A 69 27.48 14.53 9.63
C GLN A 69 28.80 14.36 10.39
N GLN A 70 29.55 13.27 10.15
CA GLN A 70 30.92 13.08 10.63
C GLN A 70 31.92 13.93 9.81
N GLY A 71 31.54 15.15 9.44
CA GLY A 71 32.33 16.05 8.61
C GLY A 71 33.79 16.15 9.06
N ASP A 72 34.68 16.46 8.12
CA ASP A 72 36.11 16.51 8.39
C ASP A 72 36.40 17.42 9.60
N PRO A 73 37.13 16.94 10.63
CA PRO A 73 37.34 17.67 11.88
C PRO A 73 38.04 19.03 11.64
N ASP A 74 38.78 19.14 10.55
CA ASP A 74 39.46 20.37 10.13
C ASP A 74 38.47 21.48 9.71
N ILE A 75 37.28 21.14 9.21
CA ILE A 75 36.25 22.11 8.79
C ILE A 75 35.49 22.65 10.00
N GLU A 76 35.21 21.81 11.01
CA GLU A 76 34.50 22.23 12.23
C GLU A 76 35.33 23.22 13.06
N ALA A 77 36.66 23.12 13.01
CA ALA A 77 37.59 24.10 13.57
C ALA A 77 37.66 25.42 12.76
N MET A 78 37.31 25.40 11.47
CA MET A 78 37.27 26.59 10.59
C MET A 78 35.91 27.30 10.59
N LEU A 79 34.84 26.66 11.09
CA LEU A 79 33.56 27.33 11.29
C LEU A 79 33.73 28.41 12.36
N PRO A 80 33.46 29.69 12.05
CA PRO A 80 33.50 30.73 13.06
C PRO A 80 32.42 30.40 14.09
N LYS A 81 32.84 30.07 15.31
CA LYS A 81 31.94 30.00 16.45
C LYS A 81 31.31 31.38 16.55
N GLU A 82 30.04 31.49 16.19
CA GLU A 82 29.35 32.78 16.19
C GLU A 82 29.51 33.43 17.56
N ASP A 83 30.15 34.60 17.57
CA ASP A 83 30.65 35.20 18.79
C ASP A 83 29.49 35.53 19.75
N ILE A 84 29.58 35.03 20.97
CA ILE A 84 28.69 35.43 22.07
C ILE A 84 28.92 36.93 22.30
N LYS A 85 27.92 37.76 21.99
CA LYS A 85 28.02 39.22 22.15
C LYS A 85 27.41 39.62 23.48
N THR A 86 28.23 40.21 24.34
CA THR A 86 27.82 40.74 25.63
C THR A 86 27.73 42.25 25.52
N TYR A 87 26.57 42.81 25.87
CA TYR A 87 26.32 44.24 25.87
C TYR A 87 26.14 44.72 27.31
N ASP A 88 27.04 45.59 27.76
CA ASP A 88 26.93 46.28 29.05
C ASP A 88 26.08 47.55 28.86
N LEU A 89 24.85 47.52 29.36
CA LEU A 89 23.98 48.69 29.45
C LEU A 89 24.08 49.28 30.86
N PRO A 90 23.82 50.58 31.05
CA PRO A 90 24.03 51.26 32.34
C PRO A 90 23.26 50.69 33.54
N GLU A 91 22.17 49.93 33.31
CA GLU A 91 21.38 49.30 34.37
C GLU A 91 21.42 47.76 34.35
N GLN A 92 21.90 47.14 33.25
CA GLN A 92 21.86 45.69 33.08
C GLN A 92 22.87 45.18 32.06
N VAL A 93 23.33 43.94 32.23
CA VAL A 93 24.18 43.25 31.26
C VAL A 93 23.36 42.20 30.54
N VAL A 94 23.32 42.27 29.21
CA VAL A 94 22.60 41.30 28.36
C VAL A 94 23.59 40.53 27.50
N THR A 95 23.54 39.20 27.61
CA THR A 95 24.35 38.29 26.77
C THR A 95 23.45 37.64 25.75
N ILE A 96 23.74 37.83 24.46
CA ILE A 96 23.00 37.21 23.36
C ILE A 96 23.87 36.09 22.80
N SER A 97 23.41 34.84 22.96
CA SER A 97 24.04 33.66 22.37
C SER A 97 23.12 33.10 21.29
N PRO A 98 23.62 32.79 20.08
CA PRO A 98 22.85 32.04 19.10
C PRO A 98 22.58 30.65 19.67
N MET A 99 21.31 30.26 19.70
CA MET A 99 20.85 28.98 20.25
C MET A 99 20.18 28.19 19.13
N ASP A 100 20.47 26.89 19.05
CA ASP A 100 19.87 26.05 18.03
C ASP A 100 18.37 25.85 18.33
N PRO A 101 17.49 25.91 17.33
CA PRO A 101 16.04 25.77 17.52
C PRO A 101 15.66 24.40 18.11
N ALA A 102 16.52 23.38 17.97
CA ALA A 102 16.36 22.07 18.60
C ALA A 102 16.65 22.08 20.11
N GLU A 103 17.48 22.99 20.60
CA GLU A 103 17.84 23.12 22.03
C GLU A 103 16.78 23.91 22.81
N ILE A 104 16.11 24.87 22.17
CA ILE A 104 15.07 25.72 22.77
C ILE A 104 13.85 24.90 23.24
N GLY A 105 13.50 23.83 22.52
CA GLY A 105 12.33 23.00 22.82
C GLY A 105 12.56 21.87 23.83
N GLY A 106 13.82 21.56 24.14
CA GLY A 106 14.22 20.42 24.97
C GLY A 106 13.57 19.07 24.57
N SER A 107 13.64 18.09 25.48
CA SER A 107 12.92 16.80 25.35
C SER A 107 11.40 16.92 25.47
N LEU A 108 10.90 18.13 25.76
CA LEU A 108 9.50 18.39 26.04
C LEU A 108 8.68 18.77 24.80
N ASN A 109 9.30 18.86 23.61
CA ASN A 109 8.61 19.19 22.34
C ASN A 109 7.68 20.40 22.48
N LEU A 110 8.11 21.47 23.16
CA LEU A 110 7.30 22.69 23.34
C LEU A 110 7.14 23.54 22.07
N PHE A 111 7.49 23.00 20.91
CA PHE A 111 7.23 23.64 19.63
C PHE A 111 5.75 23.48 19.26
N MET A 112 5.15 24.57 18.79
CA MET A 112 3.91 24.54 18.02
C MET A 112 4.19 23.59 16.84
N GLY A 113 3.68 22.36 16.91
CA GLY A 113 4.05 21.31 15.96
C GLY A 113 3.85 21.76 14.51
N TYR A 114 4.52 21.11 13.57
CA TYR A 114 4.34 21.41 12.15
C TYR A 114 2.85 21.46 11.82
N ASN A 115 2.42 22.50 11.08
CA ASN A 115 1.07 22.58 10.56
C ASN A 115 0.77 21.29 9.80
N LYS A 116 -0.02 20.43 10.44
CA LYS A 116 -0.64 19.29 9.78
C LYS A 116 -1.80 19.90 9.03
N PHE A 117 -1.57 20.21 7.76
CA PHE A 117 -2.69 20.20 6.85
C PHE A 117 -3.16 18.74 6.85
N GLU A 118 -4.26 18.46 7.53
CA GLU A 118 -5.08 17.35 7.11
C GLU A 118 -5.42 17.69 5.67
N ALA A 119 -4.66 17.12 4.73
CA ALA A 119 -5.21 16.94 3.42
C ALA A 119 -6.52 16.22 3.70
N LEU A 120 -7.64 16.97 3.59
CA LEU A 120 -8.91 16.38 3.24
C LEU A 120 -8.54 15.28 2.26
N PRO A 121 -8.91 14.02 2.52
CA PRO A 121 -8.57 12.95 1.61
C PRO A 121 -8.90 13.51 0.25
N ASP A 122 -7.87 13.68 -0.59
CA ASP A 122 -8.12 14.05 -1.96
C ASP A 122 -9.24 13.10 -2.37
N ASP A 123 -10.26 13.59 -3.07
CA ASP A 123 -11.15 12.71 -3.82
C ASP A 123 -10.33 12.01 -4.93
N ASP A 124 -9.12 11.52 -4.60
CA ASP A 124 -8.39 10.47 -5.24
C ASP A 124 -9.37 9.30 -5.31
N PRO A 125 -9.85 8.93 -6.51
CA PRO A 125 -10.68 7.74 -6.71
C PRO A 125 -9.83 6.44 -6.56
N GLY A 126 -8.86 6.47 -5.65
CA GLY A 126 -7.77 5.52 -5.50
C GLY A 126 -7.69 4.89 -4.10
N GLU A 127 -8.70 5.10 -3.24
CA GLU A 127 -8.94 4.14 -2.16
C GLU A 127 -9.34 2.81 -2.84
N VAL A 128 -8.35 1.97 -3.10
CA VAL A 128 -8.56 0.61 -3.59
C VAL A 128 -9.31 -0.10 -2.48
N LEU A 129 -10.65 -0.05 -2.57
CA LEU A 129 -11.57 -0.89 -1.84
C LEU A 129 -10.99 -2.30 -1.87
N LEU A 130 -10.51 -2.74 -0.71
CA LEU A 130 -10.21 -4.15 -0.47
C LEU A 130 -11.42 -4.93 -1.01
N PRO A 131 -11.23 -5.95 -1.89
CA PRO A 131 -12.32 -6.61 -2.59
C PRO A 131 -13.14 -7.46 -1.61
N GLY A 132 -13.97 -6.78 -0.81
CA GLY A 132 -14.65 -7.27 0.38
C GLY A 132 -15.35 -6.18 1.23
N SER A 133 -15.09 -4.88 1.05
CA SER A 133 -15.79 -3.83 1.83
C SER A 133 -17.10 -3.31 1.22
N LEU A 134 -17.48 -3.75 0.01
CA LEU A 134 -18.73 -3.42 -0.66
C LEU A 134 -19.91 -4.31 -0.21
N VAL A 135 -20.19 -4.33 1.10
CA VAL A 135 -21.43 -4.93 1.65
C VAL A 135 -22.27 -3.91 2.42
N LYS A 136 -21.83 -2.64 2.55
CA LYS A 136 -22.52 -1.66 3.42
C LYS A 136 -23.45 -0.66 2.73
N TYR A 137 -23.59 -0.69 1.41
CA TYR A 137 -24.52 0.21 0.70
C TYR A 137 -25.38 -0.55 -0.30
N TYR A 138 -26.35 -1.31 0.21
CA TYR A 138 -27.62 -1.60 -0.48
C TYR A 138 -28.62 -2.08 0.59
N ASN A 139 -29.10 -1.17 1.43
CA ASN A 139 -30.21 -1.44 2.36
C ASN A 139 -31.13 -0.22 2.56
N ILE A 140 -31.30 0.61 1.52
CA ILE A 140 -32.29 1.70 1.53
C ILE A 140 -33.33 1.55 0.39
N TRP A 141 -33.15 0.57 -0.51
CA TRP A 141 -34.11 0.28 -1.59
C TRP A 141 -34.75 -1.11 -1.52
N SER A 142 -34.59 -1.84 -0.40
CA SER A 142 -35.28 -3.10 -0.12
C SER A 142 -36.50 -2.91 0.82
N SER A 143 -36.58 -1.80 1.57
CA SER A 143 -37.63 -1.59 2.57
C SER A 143 -38.95 -1.02 2.03
N VAL A 144 -39.00 -0.64 0.75
CA VAL A 144 -40.24 -0.12 0.11
C VAL A 144 -40.99 -1.20 -0.65
N VAL A 145 -40.31 -2.24 -1.17
CA VAL A 145 -40.96 -3.34 -1.91
C VAL A 145 -41.43 -4.45 -0.97
N LEU A 146 -40.83 -4.59 0.22
CA LEU A 146 -41.19 -5.62 1.21
C LEU A 146 -42.25 -5.20 2.25
N ARG A 147 -43.00 -4.12 2.01
CA ARG A 147 -44.18 -3.78 2.84
C ARG A 147 -45.54 -4.03 2.19
N LYS A 148 -45.56 -4.53 0.95
CA LYS A 148 -46.82 -4.81 0.22
C LYS A 148 -47.11 -6.30 0.00
N ALA A 149 -46.28 -7.20 0.53
CA ALA A 149 -46.36 -8.64 0.28
C ALA A 149 -46.59 -9.51 1.54
N VAL A 150 -47.10 -8.93 2.64
CA VAL A 150 -47.33 -9.64 3.93
C VAL A 150 -48.81 -10.00 4.17
N GLU A 151 -49.71 -9.84 3.20
CA GLU A 151 -51.13 -10.20 3.38
C GLU A 151 -51.58 -11.52 2.74
N VAL A 152 -50.72 -12.28 2.06
CA VAL A 152 -51.16 -13.55 1.47
C VAL A 152 -50.14 -14.66 1.72
N GLU A 153 -50.56 -15.56 2.62
CA GLU A 153 -50.20 -16.97 2.70
C GLU A 153 -48.78 -17.37 3.16
N GLY A 154 -48.68 -17.61 4.47
CA GLY A 154 -48.27 -18.90 5.03
C GLY A 154 -47.08 -19.64 4.41
N TYR A 155 -45.86 -19.23 4.76
CA TYR A 155 -44.69 -20.11 4.63
C TYR A 155 -43.99 -20.22 5.99
N LYS A 156 -44.06 -21.39 6.62
CA LYS A 156 -43.31 -21.75 7.83
C LYS A 156 -41.93 -22.25 7.42
N ASP A 157 -40.89 -21.58 7.88
CA ASP A 157 -39.50 -22.03 7.74
C ASP A 157 -39.28 -23.35 8.50
N PRO A 158 -38.81 -24.44 7.86
CA PRO A 158 -38.36 -25.61 8.59
C PRO A 158 -36.92 -25.36 9.06
N LYS A 159 -36.78 -24.88 10.30
CA LYS A 159 -35.49 -24.86 11.00
C LYS A 159 -35.22 -26.21 11.64
N PHE A 160 -33.97 -26.63 11.47
CA PHE A 160 -33.17 -27.46 12.36
C PHE A 160 -33.77 -27.71 13.76
N ILE A 161 -33.86 -29.01 14.07
CA ILE A 161 -34.13 -29.69 15.36
C ILE A 161 -35.59 -29.65 15.80
#